data_AF-A0A968PB53-F1
#
_entry.id   AF-A0A968PB53-F1
#
_cell.length_a   1.000
_cell.length_b   1.000
_cell.length_c   1.000
_cell.angle_alpha   90.00
_cell.angle_beta   90.00
_cell.angle_gamma   90.00
#
_symmetry.space_group_name_H-M   'P 1'
#
loop_
_entity.id
_entity.type
_entity.pdbx_description
1 polymer ?
#
loop_
_entity_poly.entity_id
_entity_poly.type
_entity_poly.pdbx_seq_one_letter_code
_entity_poly.pdbx_strand_id
1 'polypeptide(L)'
;MALSTFMVSWWWAVVIGLVLGVVGIMAFIRTEVGGWWFDQVKLSVPIFKKMFKALYIGRSLHTMGELVNAGVPMLDTLQITGQVSGNRHFKRLWQGVYVSVKQGKKISQPLFK
;
A
#
# COMPACT_ATOMS: atom_id res chain seq x y z
N MET A 1 42.89 1.79 25.45
CA MET A 1 42.77 3.26 25.64
C MET A 1 42.39 4.03 24.37
N ALA A 2 42.77 3.61 23.14
CA ALA A 2 42.55 4.39 21.91
C ALA A 2 41.10 4.41 21.34
N LEU A 3 40.30 3.35 21.53
CA LEU A 3 38.89 3.34 21.09
C LEU A 3 37.99 4.27 21.93
N SER A 4 38.34 4.46 23.20
CA SER A 4 37.53 5.26 24.13
C SER A 4 37.59 6.76 23.80
N THR A 5 38.77 7.27 23.39
CA THR A 5 38.92 8.67 22.98
C THR A 5 38.29 8.96 21.62
N PHE A 6 38.17 7.95 20.73
CA PHE A 6 37.51 8.11 19.43
C PHE A 6 35.99 8.24 19.58
N MET A 7 35.34 7.44 20.44
CA MET A 7 33.90 7.58 20.72
C MET A 7 33.55 8.89 21.44
N VAL A 8 34.43 9.38 22.34
CA VAL A 8 34.19 10.63 23.07
C VAL A 8 34.56 11.87 22.26
N SER A 9 35.47 11.77 21.29
CA SER A 9 35.84 12.90 20.42
C SER A 9 34.92 13.04 19.21
N TRP A 10 34.31 11.96 18.69
CA TRP A 10 33.49 11.99 17.46
C TRP A 10 31.99 11.76 17.68
N TRP A 11 31.48 11.86 18.91
CA TRP A 11 30.04 11.70 19.18
C TRP A 11 29.16 12.64 18.34
N TRP A 12 29.60 13.88 18.10
CA TRP A 12 28.91 14.83 17.23
C TRP A 12 28.93 14.40 15.75
N ALA A 13 30.02 13.82 15.26
CA ALA A 13 30.09 13.28 13.90
C ALA A 13 29.18 12.06 13.71
N VAL A 14 29.06 11.20 14.72
CA VAL A 14 28.13 10.06 14.72
C VAL A 14 26.67 10.56 14.75
N VAL A 15 26.36 11.54 15.58
CA VAL A 15 25.01 12.13 15.64
C VAL A 15 24.67 12.88 14.36
N ILE A 16 25.59 13.65 13.77
CA ILE A 16 25.38 14.33 12.48
C ILE A 16 25.21 13.33 11.35
N GLY A 17 26.03 12.26 11.31
CA GLY A 17 25.89 11.19 10.34
C GLY A 17 24.56 10.45 10.47
N LEU A 18 24.09 10.23 11.71
CA LEU A 18 22.79 9.63 11.98
C LEU A 18 21.64 10.55 11.58
N VAL A 19 21.72 11.85 11.88
CA VAL A 19 20.70 12.83 11.47
C VAL A 19 20.66 13.00 9.95
N LEU A 20 21.81 13.13 9.28
CA LEU A 20 21.88 13.19 7.81
C LEU A 20 21.41 11.89 7.16
N GLY A 21 21.73 10.73 7.75
CA GLY A 21 21.21 9.44 7.31
C GLY A 21 19.69 9.36 7.45
N VAL A 22 19.15 9.77 8.60
CA VAL A 22 17.70 9.76 8.87
C VAL A 22 16.96 10.76 7.98
N VAL A 23 17.49 11.98 7.79
CA VAL A 23 16.90 13.00 6.90
C VAL A 23 17.02 12.59 5.44
N GLY A 24 18.15 12.01 5.04
CA GLY A 24 18.35 11.45 3.69
C GLY A 24 17.39 10.30 3.40
N ILE A 25 17.21 9.38 4.34
CA ILE A 25 16.23 8.28 4.24
C ILE A 25 14.80 8.83 4.22
N MET A 26 14.46 9.82 5.05
CA MET A 26 13.14 10.46 5.03
C MET A 26 12.86 11.21 3.72
N ALA A 27 13.85 11.90 3.17
CA ALA A 27 13.76 12.56 1.87
C ALA A 27 13.60 11.53 0.75
N PHE A 28 14.31 10.41 0.83
CA PHE A 28 14.22 9.31 -0.12
C PHE A 28 12.84 8.63 -0.08
N ILE A 29 12.27 8.41 1.12
CA ILE A 29 10.92 7.87 1.34
C ILE A 29 9.83 8.84 0.84
N ARG A 30 10.07 10.14 0.86
CA ARG A 30 9.15 11.16 0.29
C ARG A 30 9.15 11.18 -1.25
N THR A 31 10.11 10.54 -1.90
CA THR A 31 10.15 10.41 -3.38
C THR A 31 9.21 9.29 -3.84
N GLU A 32 8.55 9.45 -4.99
CA GLU A 32 7.54 8.52 -5.53
C GLU A 32 7.99 7.04 -5.60
N VAL A 33 9.31 6.80 -5.70
CA VAL A 33 9.92 5.46 -5.75
C VAL A 33 10.23 4.91 -4.34
N GLY A 34 10.60 5.76 -3.38
CA GLY A 34 10.91 5.37 -2.00
C GLY A 34 9.67 5.14 -1.16
N GLY A 35 8.60 5.92 -1.39
CA GLY A 35 7.28 5.65 -0.82
C GLY A 35 6.73 4.30 -1.30
N TRP A 36 6.98 3.93 -2.56
CA TRP A 36 6.62 2.62 -3.12
C TRP A 36 7.36 1.45 -2.46
N TRP A 37 8.67 1.63 -2.18
CA TRP A 37 9.46 0.62 -1.47
C TRP A 37 9.13 0.56 0.01
N PHE A 38 8.84 1.69 0.67
CA PHE A 38 8.42 1.72 2.08
C PHE A 38 7.01 1.15 2.26
N ASP A 39 6.08 1.42 1.33
CA ASP A 39 4.79 0.73 1.28
C ASP A 39 4.98 -0.77 1.04
N GLN A 40 5.90 -1.17 0.15
CA GLN A 40 6.24 -2.58 -0.05
C GLN A 40 6.88 -3.23 1.16
N VAL A 41 7.78 -2.57 1.88
CA VAL A 41 8.43 -3.10 3.10
C VAL A 41 7.42 -3.17 4.25
N LYS A 42 6.53 -2.19 4.39
CA LYS A 42 5.40 -2.24 5.34
C LYS A 42 4.40 -3.35 4.98
N LEU A 43 4.21 -3.65 3.70
CA LEU A 43 3.46 -4.81 3.19
C LEU A 43 4.24 -6.14 3.26
N SER A 44 5.57 -6.10 3.41
CA SER A 44 6.45 -7.28 3.44
C SER A 44 6.78 -7.74 4.85
N VAL A 45 6.30 -7.05 5.90
CA VAL A 45 6.18 -7.66 7.22
C VAL A 45 5.04 -8.69 7.14
N PRO A 46 5.32 -10.01 7.18
CA PRO A 46 4.33 -11.05 6.93
C PRO A 46 3.14 -11.01 7.91
N ILE A 47 3.34 -10.39 9.08
CA ILE A 47 2.32 -10.17 10.11
C ILE A 47 1.26 -9.15 9.64
N PHE A 48 1.68 -8.07 8.97
CA PHE A 48 0.78 -7.00 8.54
C PHE A 48 0.18 -7.20 7.14
N LYS A 49 0.78 -8.06 6.30
CA LYS A 49 0.31 -8.35 4.94
C LYS A 49 -1.16 -8.80 4.88
N LYS A 50 -1.55 -9.74 5.76
CA LYS A 50 -2.96 -10.22 5.83
C LYS A 50 -3.91 -9.15 6.36
N MET A 51 -3.47 -8.38 7.37
CA MET A 51 -4.26 -7.32 7.98
C MET A 51 -4.57 -6.21 6.97
N PHE A 52 -3.56 -5.70 6.27
CA PHE A 52 -3.76 -4.70 5.23
C PHE A 52 -4.60 -5.24 4.07
N LYS A 53 -4.39 -6.49 3.63
CA LYS A 53 -5.24 -7.13 2.61
C LYS A 53 -6.70 -7.16 3.03
N ALA A 54 -7.00 -7.59 4.26
CA ALA A 54 -8.36 -7.61 4.78
C ALA A 54 -8.97 -6.21 4.90
N LEU A 55 -8.18 -5.21 5.32
CA LEU A 55 -8.62 -3.83 5.45
C LEU A 55 -8.94 -3.19 4.08
N TYR A 56 -8.07 -3.35 3.08
CA TYR A 56 -8.31 -2.82 1.74
C TYR A 56 -9.51 -3.49 1.07
N ILE A 57 -9.63 -4.83 1.18
CA ILE A 57 -10.78 -5.57 0.65
C ILE A 57 -12.06 -5.13 1.37
N GLY A 58 -12.07 -5.15 2.71
CA GLY A 58 -13.23 -4.81 3.52
C GLY A 58 -13.74 -3.40 3.25
N ARG A 59 -12.83 -2.40 3.20
CA ARG A 59 -13.20 -1.03 2.82
C ARG A 59 -13.79 -0.96 1.42
N SER A 60 -13.16 -1.61 0.45
CA SER A 60 -13.64 -1.58 -0.94
C SER A 60 -15.01 -2.26 -1.11
N LEU A 61 -15.26 -3.35 -0.38
CA LEU A 61 -16.56 -4.03 -0.37
C LEU A 61 -17.63 -3.20 0.33
N HIS A 62 -17.29 -2.49 1.42
CA HIS A 62 -18.21 -1.59 2.09
C HIS A 62 -18.66 -0.47 1.15
N THR A 63 -17.72 0.22 0.49
CA THR A 63 -18.04 1.27 -0.48
C THR A 63 -18.81 0.73 -1.68
N MET A 64 -18.48 -0.48 -2.15
CA MET A 64 -19.25 -1.12 -3.22
C MET A 64 -20.69 -1.39 -2.78
N GLY A 65 -20.89 -1.88 -1.55
CA GLY A 65 -22.20 -2.13 -0.96
C GLY A 65 -23.03 -0.86 -0.83
N GLU A 66 -22.43 0.25 -0.40
CA GLU A 66 -23.07 1.56 -0.35
C GLU A 66 -23.54 2.02 -1.73
N LEU A 67 -22.68 1.91 -2.76
CA LEU A 67 -23.01 2.32 -4.12
C LEU A 67 -24.09 1.44 -4.75
N VAL A 68 -24.04 0.12 -4.52
CA VAL A 68 -25.06 -0.82 -4.99
C VAL A 68 -26.40 -0.53 -4.31
N ASN A 69 -26.39 -0.24 -3.01
CA ASN A 69 -27.60 0.13 -2.27
C ASN A 69 -28.17 1.49 -2.72
N ALA A 70 -27.30 2.41 -3.16
CA ALA A 70 -27.69 3.68 -3.77
C ALA A 70 -28.24 3.53 -5.21
N GLY A 71 -28.31 2.31 -5.76
CA GLY A 71 -28.85 2.04 -7.10
C GLY A 71 -27.88 2.34 -8.25
N VAL A 72 -26.58 2.52 -7.96
CA VAL A 72 -25.56 2.73 -8.99
C VAL A 72 -25.38 1.44 -9.81
N PRO A 73 -25.26 1.52 -11.15
CA PRO A 73 -25.05 0.35 -11.99
C PRO A 73 -23.82 -0.47 -11.56
N MET A 74 -23.93 -1.80 -11.55
CA MET A 74 -22.87 -2.71 -11.10
C MET A 74 -21.52 -2.52 -11.80
N LEU A 75 -21.54 -2.12 -13.08
CA LEU A 75 -20.31 -1.84 -13.82
C LEU A 75 -19.60 -0.58 -13.29
N ASP A 76 -20.38 0.44 -12.95
CA ASP A 76 -19.89 1.72 -12.42
C ASP A 76 -19.41 1.56 -10.97
N THR A 77 -20.11 0.77 -10.16
CA THR A 77 -19.68 0.47 -8.80
C THR A 77 -18.34 -0.26 -8.77
N LEU A 78 -18.11 -1.21 -9.68
CA LEU A 78 -16.83 -1.90 -9.84
C LEU A 78 -15.71 -0.95 -10.27
N GLN A 79 -16.01 -0.02 -11.18
CA GLN A 79 -15.04 0.98 -11.63
C GLN A 79 -14.62 1.93 -10.51
N ILE A 80 -15.59 2.43 -9.72
CA ILE A 80 -15.35 3.33 -8.59
C ILE A 80 -14.58 2.59 -7.48
N THR A 81 -15.00 1.37 -7.15
CA THR A 81 -14.37 0.54 -6.12
C THR A 81 -12.89 0.25 -6.44
N GLY A 82 -12.56 0.04 -7.72
CA GLY A 82 -11.18 -0.11 -8.17
C GLY A 82 -10.31 1.14 -8.02
N GLN A 83 -10.91 2.33 -8.04
CA GLN A 83 -10.22 3.60 -7.81
C GLN A 83 -10.01 3.88 -6.31
N VAL A 84 -10.98 3.49 -5.46
CA VAL A 84 -10.92 3.66 -4.00
C VAL A 84 -9.94 2.69 -3.34
N SER A 85 -9.66 1.56 -3.98
CA SER A 85 -8.67 0.60 -3.54
C SER A 85 -7.25 1.16 -3.71
N GLY A 86 -6.81 1.97 -2.74
CA GLY A 86 -5.57 2.77 -2.77
C GLY A 86 -4.24 2.02 -2.96
N ASN A 87 -4.26 0.74 -3.34
CA ASN A 87 -3.08 -0.04 -3.66
C ASN A 87 -3.17 -0.57 -5.11
N ARG A 88 -2.07 -0.36 -5.87
CA ARG A 88 -1.95 -0.72 -7.29
C ARG A 88 -2.20 -2.20 -7.58
N HIS A 89 -1.93 -3.09 -6.62
CA HIS A 89 -2.24 -4.51 -6.72
C HIS A 89 -3.76 -4.77 -6.71
N PHE A 90 -4.49 -4.13 -5.79
CA PHE A 90 -5.95 -4.29 -5.70
C PHE A 90 -6.66 -3.59 -6.85
N LYS A 91 -6.14 -2.45 -7.33
CA LYS A 91 -6.66 -1.81 -8.55
C LYS A 91 -6.64 -2.76 -9.76
N ARG A 92 -5.55 -3.52 -9.95
CA ARG A 92 -5.46 -4.54 -11.01
C ARG A 92 -6.46 -5.68 -10.81
N LEU A 93 -6.65 -6.12 -9.57
CA LEU A 93 -7.63 -7.16 -9.23
C LEU A 93 -9.05 -6.71 -9.58
N TRP A 94 -9.45 -5.51 -9.15
CA TRP A 94 -10.75 -4.91 -9.48
C TRP A 94 -10.93 -4.65 -10.97
N GLN A 95 -9.87 -4.26 -11.69
CA GLN A 95 -9.91 -4.14 -13.16
C GLN A 95 -10.21 -5.50 -13.82
N GLY A 96 -9.61 -6.58 -13.33
CA GLY A 96 -9.87 -7.95 -13.79
C GLY A 96 -11.31 -8.39 -13.52
N VAL A 97 -11.87 -8.02 -12.35
CA VAL A 97 -13.28 -8.22 -12.01
C VAL A 97 -14.18 -7.45 -12.98
N TYR A 98 -13.93 -6.16 -13.20
CA TYR A 98 -14.70 -5.33 -14.13
C TYR A 98 -14.76 -5.92 -15.54
N VAL A 99 -13.61 -6.34 -16.10
CA VAL A 99 -13.54 -6.95 -17.44
C VAL A 99 -14.30 -8.28 -17.47
N SER A 100 -14.19 -9.09 -16.42
CA SER A 100 -14.90 -10.38 -16.33
C SER A 100 -16.42 -10.17 -16.30
N VAL A 101 -16.90 -9.20 -15.51
CA VAL A 101 -18.34 -8.88 -15.40
C VAL A 101 -18.86 -8.26 -16.70
N LYS A 102 -18.08 -7.40 -17.35
CA LYS A 102 -18.41 -6.86 -18.68
C LYS A 102 -18.58 -7.96 -19.74
N GLN A 103 -17.86 -9.08 -19.60
CA GLN A 103 -17.98 -10.26 -20.46
C GLN A 103 -19.11 -11.23 -20.03
N GLY A 104 -19.92 -10.88 -19.01
CA GLY A 104 -20.99 -11.75 -18.49
C GLY A 104 -20.51 -12.88 -17.58
N LYS A 105 -19.24 -12.87 -17.15
CA LYS A 105 -18.70 -13.88 -16.22
C LYS A 105 -19.02 -13.51 -14.77
N LYS A 106 -19.15 -14.54 -13.92
CA LYS A 106 -19.44 -14.38 -12.49
C LYS A 106 -18.29 -13.66 -11.78
N ILE A 107 -18.64 -12.78 -10.84
CA ILE A 107 -17.72 -11.99 -9.99
C ILE A 107 -16.75 -12.87 -9.20
N SER A 108 -17.12 -14.14 -8.94
CA SER A 108 -16.32 -15.08 -8.15
C SER A 108 -15.03 -15.55 -8.82
N GLN A 109 -14.96 -15.61 -10.15
CA GLN A 109 -13.76 -16.11 -10.86
C GLN A 109 -12.47 -15.32 -10.57
N PRO A 110 -12.49 -13.97 -10.60
CA PRO A 110 -11.29 -13.15 -10.35
C PRO A 110 -10.97 -12.89 -8.86
N LEU A 111 -11.90 -13.16 -7.93
CA LEU A 111 -11.68 -12.86 -6.50
C LEU A 111 -10.86 -13.93 -5.76
N PHE A 112 -10.82 -15.16 -6.27
CA PHE A 112 -10.12 -16.30 -5.67
C PHE A 112 -8.76 -16.63 -6.32
N LYS A 113 -8.31 -15.84 -7.29
CA LYS A 113 -6.94 -15.90 -7.85
C LYS A 113 -6.01 -14.94 -7.10
#